data_AF-T0ZPW5-F1
#
_entry.id   AF-T0ZPW5-F1
#
_cell.length_a   1.000
_cell.length_b   1.000
_cell.length_c   1.000
_cell.angle_alpha   90.00
_cell.angle_beta   90.00
_cell.angle_gamma   90.00
#
_symmetry.space_group_name_H-M   'P 1'
#
loop_
_entity.id
_entity.type
_entity.pdbx_description
1 polymer ?
#
loop_
_entity_poly.entity_id
_entity_poly.type
_entity_poly.pdbx_seq_one_letter_code
_entity_poly.pdbx_strand_id
1 'polypeptide(L)'
;MSIGTLIKTIQDIMRKDVGVDGDAQRISQIVWLLFLKIFDDKEQEWQLTIPGYKSPLQSRFRWSNWAKDAEGITGEELIDFVNNELFPALKKLATAAGVSPHGKVVGSVFEDAYNYMKSGTLLRQVINCIQGDVDFNSSADRHLFNDIYEKILADLQSAGNAGEYYTPRAVTQFMVDILNPQLGESVLDPACGTGGFLTCTIDHLKAQIKTAEQRNILQASIHGVEKKPLPHMLAMTNLMLHGIDVPSNIRHDNTLSRPLK
;
A
#
# COMPACT_ATOMS: atom_id res chain seq x y z
N MET A 1 -20.40 5.78 2.71
CA MET A 1 -20.33 6.15 4.16
C MET A 1 -19.37 7.33 4.34
N SER A 2 -19.30 8.04 5.48
CA SER A 2 -18.17 8.98 5.70
C SER A 2 -16.89 8.19 5.99
N ILE A 3 -15.72 8.69 5.58
CA ILE A 3 -14.44 7.95 5.65
C ILE A 3 -14.06 7.54 7.07
N GLY A 4 -14.22 8.46 8.01
CA GLY A 4 -13.95 8.20 9.42
C GLY A 4 -14.89 7.15 9.98
N THR A 5 -16.11 7.04 9.44
CA THR A 5 -17.05 5.98 9.80
C THR A 5 -16.61 4.63 9.22
N LEU A 6 -16.08 4.57 8.00
CA LEU A 6 -15.58 3.33 7.39
C LEU A 6 -14.41 2.74 8.20
N ILE A 7 -13.36 3.53 8.43
CA ILE A 7 -12.20 3.07 9.23
C ILE A 7 -12.64 2.65 10.63
N LYS A 8 -13.48 3.47 11.28
CA LYS A 8 -13.97 3.16 12.61
C LYS A 8 -14.77 1.85 12.62
N THR A 9 -15.62 1.63 11.62
CA THR A 9 -16.39 0.38 11.47
C THR A 9 -15.47 -0.81 11.30
N ILE A 10 -14.45 -0.70 10.44
CA ILE A 10 -13.46 -1.77 10.26
C ILE A 10 -12.70 -2.03 11.57
N GLN A 11 -12.23 -0.99 12.25
CA GLN A 11 -11.55 -1.12 13.55
C GLN A 11 -12.48 -1.76 14.61
N ASP A 12 -13.77 -1.39 14.64
CA ASP A 12 -14.77 -1.95 15.55
C ASP A 12 -15.05 -3.43 15.27
N ILE A 13 -15.02 -3.86 14.01
CA ILE A 13 -15.07 -5.28 13.63
C ILE A 13 -13.81 -5.99 14.14
N MET A 14 -12.62 -5.43 13.87
CA MET A 14 -11.34 -6.03 14.26
C MET A 14 -11.15 -6.11 15.78
N ARG A 15 -11.73 -5.19 16.57
CA ARG A 15 -11.72 -5.25 18.05
C ARG A 15 -12.39 -6.51 18.61
N LYS A 16 -13.25 -7.17 17.84
CA LYS A 16 -13.91 -8.42 18.23
C LYS A 16 -13.07 -9.66 17.90
N ASP A 17 -12.00 -9.51 17.12
CA ASP A 17 -11.13 -10.61 16.72
C ASP A 17 -10.02 -10.80 17.76
N VAL A 18 -9.95 -11.99 18.35
CA VAL A 18 -8.97 -12.35 19.38
C VAL A 18 -7.53 -12.39 18.88
N GLY A 19 -7.32 -12.40 17.56
CA GLY A 19 -6.01 -12.46 16.94
C GLY A 19 -5.33 -11.11 16.76
N VAL A 20 -6.06 -10.00 16.85
CA VAL A 20 -5.55 -8.66 16.56
C VAL A 20 -5.42 -7.84 17.84
N ASP A 21 -4.19 -7.68 18.32
CA ASP A 21 -3.86 -6.90 19.50
C ASP A 21 -3.25 -5.53 19.15
N GLY A 22 -3.78 -4.49 19.78
CA GLY A 22 -3.36 -3.10 19.54
C GLY A 22 -3.72 -2.53 18.17
N ASP A 23 -3.54 -1.21 18.04
CA ASP A 23 -3.89 -0.49 16.81
C ASP A 23 -2.92 -0.76 15.66
N ALA A 24 -1.64 -1.00 15.95
CA ALA A 24 -0.64 -1.31 14.92
C ALA A 24 -0.99 -2.59 14.14
N GLN A 25 -1.46 -3.65 14.81
CA GLN A 25 -1.88 -4.86 14.11
C GLN A 25 -3.16 -4.64 13.32
N ARG A 26 -4.17 -3.94 13.89
CA ARG A 26 -5.39 -3.56 13.16
C ARG A 26 -5.05 -2.80 11.88
N ILE A 27 -4.18 -1.82 11.99
CA ILE A 27 -3.74 -1.00 10.87
C ILE A 27 -2.99 -1.85 9.85
N SER A 28 -2.08 -2.72 10.29
CA SER A 28 -1.42 -3.68 9.39
C SER A 28 -2.43 -4.53 8.61
N GLN A 29 -3.53 -4.98 9.24
CA GLN A 29 -4.58 -5.75 8.57
C GLN A 29 -5.33 -4.92 7.52
N ILE A 30 -5.67 -3.68 7.85
CA ILE A 30 -6.33 -2.75 6.92
C ILE A 30 -5.44 -2.49 5.70
N VAL A 31 -4.14 -2.26 5.91
CA VAL A 31 -3.21 -1.85 4.85
C VAL A 31 -3.03 -2.95 3.80
N TRP A 32 -2.81 -4.21 4.19
CA TRP A 32 -2.60 -5.27 3.19
C TRP A 32 -3.89 -5.57 2.40
N LEU A 33 -5.06 -5.47 3.03
CA LEU A 33 -6.36 -5.62 2.36
C LEU A 33 -6.59 -4.49 1.35
N LEU A 34 -6.37 -3.25 1.77
CA LEU A 34 -6.46 -2.08 0.89
C LEU A 34 -5.47 -2.18 -0.26
N PHE A 35 -4.24 -2.61 0.00
CA PHE A 35 -3.24 -2.81 -1.06
C PHE A 35 -3.72 -3.78 -2.12
N LEU A 36 -4.29 -4.94 -1.75
CA LEU A 36 -4.80 -5.90 -2.74
C LEU A 36 -5.99 -5.35 -3.53
N LYS A 37 -6.89 -4.61 -2.89
CA LYS A 37 -8.00 -3.93 -3.58
C LYS A 37 -7.48 -2.89 -4.58
N ILE A 38 -6.54 -2.04 -4.16
CA ILE A 38 -5.91 -1.01 -5.01
C ILE A 38 -5.22 -1.67 -6.20
N PHE A 39 -4.46 -2.73 -5.93
CA PHE A 39 -3.75 -3.46 -6.97
C PHE A 39 -4.72 -4.03 -8.00
N ASP A 40 -5.80 -4.69 -7.59
CA ASP A 40 -6.81 -5.26 -8.50
C ASP A 40 -7.53 -4.19 -9.34
N ASP A 41 -7.86 -3.03 -8.77
CA ASP A 41 -8.43 -1.92 -9.53
C ASP A 41 -7.42 -1.34 -10.52
N LYS A 42 -6.16 -1.20 -10.12
CA LYS A 42 -5.06 -0.79 -11.00
C LYS A 42 -4.81 -1.79 -12.12
N GLU A 43 -4.97 -3.08 -11.87
CA GLU A 43 -4.86 -4.09 -12.93
C GLU A 43 -5.93 -3.89 -14.01
N GLN A 44 -7.14 -3.45 -13.66
CA GLN A 44 -8.18 -3.13 -14.64
C GLN A 44 -7.78 -1.93 -15.50
N GLU A 45 -7.17 -0.90 -14.90
CA GLU A 45 -6.60 0.24 -15.64
C GLU A 45 -5.45 -0.20 -16.55
N TRP A 46 -4.50 -0.99 -16.05
CA TRP A 46 -3.33 -1.46 -16.80
C TRP A 46 -3.69 -2.41 -17.94
N GLN A 47 -4.73 -3.23 -17.79
CA GLN A 47 -5.24 -4.07 -18.89
C GLN A 47 -5.71 -3.24 -20.09
N LEU A 48 -6.15 -2.00 -19.86
CA LEU A 48 -6.60 -1.09 -20.91
C LEU A 48 -5.48 -0.17 -21.43
N THR A 49 -4.55 0.22 -20.55
CA THR A 49 -3.55 1.27 -20.84
C THR A 49 -2.17 0.72 -21.18
N ILE A 50 -1.82 -0.50 -20.75
CA ILE A 50 -0.52 -1.14 -20.98
C ILE A 50 -0.69 -2.28 -22.00
N PRO A 51 -0.16 -2.13 -23.23
CA PRO A 51 -0.25 -3.17 -24.25
C PRO A 51 0.35 -4.50 -23.78
N GLY A 52 -0.45 -5.57 -23.85
CA GLY A 52 -0.01 -6.92 -23.49
C GLY A 52 0.19 -7.16 -21.99
N TYR A 53 -0.37 -6.32 -21.12
CA TYR A 53 -0.33 -6.51 -19.68
C TYR A 53 -0.82 -7.90 -19.27
N LYS A 54 -0.07 -8.53 -18.36
CA LYS A 54 -0.45 -9.80 -17.71
C LYS A 54 -0.27 -9.65 -16.22
N SER A 55 -1.29 -10.04 -15.47
CA SER A 55 -1.24 -10.05 -14.01
C SER A 55 -0.07 -10.91 -13.52
N PRO A 56 0.72 -10.44 -12.54
CA PRO A 56 1.67 -11.30 -11.84
C PRO A 56 0.97 -12.31 -10.92
N LEU A 57 -0.32 -12.13 -10.65
CA LEU A 57 -1.09 -12.95 -9.74
C LEU A 57 -1.82 -14.07 -10.50
N GLN A 58 -1.82 -15.28 -9.93
CA GLN A 58 -2.73 -16.31 -10.40
C GLN A 58 -4.17 -15.85 -10.20
N SER A 59 -5.08 -16.29 -11.07
CA SER A 59 -6.47 -15.81 -11.05
C SER A 59 -7.09 -15.87 -9.66
N ARG A 60 -6.97 -17.02 -8.97
CA ARG A 60 -7.53 -17.24 -7.64
C ARG A 60 -7.03 -16.27 -6.54
N PHE A 61 -5.90 -15.61 -6.73
CA PHE A 61 -5.32 -14.68 -5.75
C PHE A 61 -5.67 -13.20 -6.03
N ARG A 62 -6.30 -12.91 -7.17
CA ARG A 62 -6.79 -11.57 -7.49
C ARG A 62 -8.02 -11.25 -6.62
N TRP A 63 -8.07 -10.04 -6.07
CA TRP A 63 -9.15 -9.58 -5.19
C TRP A 63 -10.54 -9.84 -5.79
N SER A 64 -10.67 -9.55 -7.08
CA SER A 64 -11.88 -9.80 -7.89
C SER A 64 -12.44 -11.22 -7.79
N ASN A 65 -11.63 -12.24 -7.48
CA ASN A 65 -12.04 -13.65 -7.48
C ASN A 65 -12.35 -14.24 -6.10
N TRP A 66 -11.85 -13.66 -5.01
CA TRP A 66 -12.07 -14.20 -3.67
C TRP A 66 -12.73 -13.21 -2.69
N ALA A 67 -12.61 -11.91 -2.96
CA ALA A 67 -13.08 -10.85 -2.06
C ALA A 67 -14.33 -10.11 -2.58
N LYS A 68 -14.52 -10.03 -3.90
CA LYS A 68 -15.58 -9.21 -4.52
C LYS A 68 -17.00 -9.71 -4.26
N ASP A 69 -17.20 -11.01 -4.20
CA ASP A 69 -18.50 -11.60 -3.83
C ASP A 69 -18.74 -11.45 -2.32
N ALA A 70 -19.82 -10.76 -1.96
CA ALA A 70 -20.18 -10.51 -0.57
C ALA A 70 -20.50 -11.80 0.21
N GLU A 71 -20.97 -12.84 -0.51
CA GLU A 71 -21.29 -14.16 0.03
C GLU A 71 -20.20 -15.20 -0.30
N GLY A 72 -19.00 -14.75 -0.72
CA GLY A 72 -17.87 -15.62 -1.02
C GLY A 72 -17.27 -16.30 0.22
N ILE A 73 -16.11 -16.96 0.03
CA ILE A 73 -15.41 -17.75 1.07
C ILE A 73 -15.37 -17.04 2.45
N THR A 74 -15.65 -17.77 3.53
CA THR A 74 -15.75 -17.20 4.88
C THR A 74 -15.36 -18.24 5.93
N GLY A 75 -15.34 -17.87 7.20
CA GLY A 75 -15.01 -18.79 8.30
C GLY A 75 -13.60 -19.39 8.17
N GLU A 76 -13.43 -20.64 8.59
CA GLU A 76 -12.13 -21.32 8.57
C GLU A 76 -11.52 -21.41 7.17
N GLU A 77 -12.34 -21.64 6.14
CA GLU A 77 -11.91 -21.70 4.74
C GLU A 77 -11.19 -20.42 4.30
N LEU A 78 -11.74 -19.24 4.66
CA LEU A 78 -11.10 -17.97 4.33
C LEU A 78 -9.78 -17.79 5.07
N ILE A 79 -9.69 -18.19 6.33
CA ILE A 79 -8.44 -18.10 7.11
C ILE A 79 -7.37 -19.01 6.53
N ASP A 80 -7.73 -20.24 6.17
CA ASP A 80 -6.81 -21.20 5.56
C ASP A 80 -6.35 -20.72 4.19
N PHE A 81 -7.27 -20.23 3.35
CA PHE A 81 -6.92 -19.63 2.06
C PHE A 81 -5.92 -18.47 2.24
N VAL A 82 -6.19 -17.54 3.15
CA VAL A 82 -5.33 -16.36 3.36
C VAL A 82 -3.95 -16.78 3.88
N ASN A 83 -3.89 -17.62 4.91
CA ASN A 83 -2.65 -17.96 5.59
C ASN A 83 -1.79 -18.97 4.83
N ASN A 84 -2.41 -19.98 4.22
CA ASN A 84 -1.69 -21.13 3.67
C ASN A 84 -1.55 -21.07 2.14
N GLU A 85 -2.36 -20.25 1.46
CA GLU A 85 -2.33 -20.16 0.00
C GLU A 85 -1.96 -18.76 -0.50
N LEU A 86 -2.74 -17.74 -0.13
CA LEU A 86 -2.57 -16.37 -0.62
C LEU A 86 -1.21 -15.78 -0.18
N PHE A 87 -0.98 -15.64 1.13
CA PHE A 87 0.25 -15.03 1.64
C PHE A 87 1.52 -15.74 1.14
N PRO A 88 1.63 -17.08 1.22
CA PRO A 88 2.79 -17.79 0.68
C PRO A 88 2.99 -17.59 -0.83
N ALA A 89 1.92 -17.50 -1.62
CA ALA A 89 2.02 -17.24 -3.05
C ALA A 89 2.52 -15.81 -3.34
N LEU A 90 2.01 -14.81 -2.62
CA LEU A 90 2.42 -13.43 -2.79
C LEU A 90 3.88 -13.20 -2.36
N LYS A 91 4.30 -13.73 -1.21
CA LYS A 91 5.69 -13.65 -0.72
C LYS A 91 6.70 -14.18 -1.72
N LYS A 92 6.38 -15.30 -2.40
CA LYS A 92 7.27 -15.90 -3.43
C LYS A 92 7.57 -14.96 -4.59
N LEU A 93 6.72 -13.96 -4.86
CA LEU A 93 6.94 -13.02 -5.95
C LEU A 93 8.14 -12.09 -5.71
N ALA A 94 8.60 -11.93 -4.46
CA ALA A 94 9.76 -11.10 -4.13
C ALA A 94 11.06 -11.67 -4.72
N THR A 95 11.19 -13.00 -4.73
CA THR A 95 12.44 -13.70 -5.06
C THR A 95 12.36 -14.56 -6.32
N ALA A 96 11.17 -14.80 -6.87
CA ALA A 96 11.02 -15.66 -8.03
C ALA A 96 11.62 -15.04 -9.31
N ALA A 97 12.33 -15.88 -10.08
CA ALA A 97 12.93 -15.48 -11.35
C ALA A 97 11.85 -15.19 -12.40
N GLY A 98 12.07 -14.17 -13.24
CA GLY A 98 11.14 -13.82 -14.33
C GLY A 98 9.86 -13.09 -13.89
N VAL A 99 9.71 -12.76 -12.60
CA VAL A 99 8.58 -11.98 -12.11
C VAL A 99 8.62 -10.54 -12.65
N SER A 100 7.46 -10.07 -13.10
CA SER A 100 7.30 -8.70 -13.60
C SER A 100 7.57 -7.65 -12.51
N PRO A 101 7.87 -6.39 -12.87
CA PRO A 101 8.07 -5.34 -11.88
C PRO A 101 6.88 -5.19 -10.90
N HIS A 102 5.65 -5.30 -11.40
CA HIS A 102 4.43 -5.32 -10.58
C HIS A 102 4.41 -6.48 -9.57
N GLY A 103 4.81 -7.69 -10.00
CA GLY A 103 4.87 -8.83 -9.10
C GLY A 103 5.92 -8.65 -8.00
N LYS A 104 7.06 -8.03 -8.29
CA LYS A 104 8.08 -7.71 -7.28
C LYS A 104 7.57 -6.73 -6.23
N VAL A 105 6.77 -5.74 -6.65
CA VAL A 105 6.09 -4.80 -5.74
C VAL A 105 5.17 -5.56 -4.78
N VAL A 106 4.33 -6.46 -5.31
CA VAL A 106 3.47 -7.31 -4.47
C VAL A 106 4.30 -8.18 -3.53
N GLY A 107 5.35 -8.82 -4.02
CA GLY A 107 6.24 -9.64 -3.20
C GLY A 107 6.87 -8.87 -2.04
N SER A 108 7.41 -7.69 -2.33
CA SER A 108 8.04 -6.80 -1.36
C SER A 108 7.08 -6.36 -0.25
N VAL A 109 5.85 -6.00 -0.62
CA VAL A 109 4.78 -5.64 0.33
C VAL A 109 4.41 -6.80 1.25
N PHE A 110 4.39 -8.04 0.73
CA PHE A 110 3.96 -9.21 1.48
C PHE A 110 5.08 -9.96 2.21
N GLU A 111 6.36 -9.69 1.90
CA GLU A 111 7.55 -10.39 2.42
C GLU A 111 7.45 -10.60 3.93
N ASP A 112 7.21 -9.52 4.67
CA ASP A 112 7.07 -9.51 6.14
C ASP A 112 5.63 -9.26 6.63
N ALA A 113 4.66 -9.33 5.72
CA ALA A 113 3.25 -9.23 6.09
C ALA A 113 2.74 -10.51 6.74
N TYR A 114 1.85 -10.37 7.71
CA TYR A 114 1.14 -11.49 8.35
C TYR A 114 -0.35 -11.14 8.50
N ASN A 115 -1.20 -12.16 8.32
CA ASN A 115 -2.59 -12.07 8.74
C ASN A 115 -2.69 -12.41 10.23
N TYR A 116 -3.17 -11.47 11.02
CA TYR A 116 -3.36 -11.63 12.47
C TYR A 116 -4.80 -12.02 12.82
N MET A 117 -5.77 -11.75 11.94
CA MET A 117 -7.17 -12.10 12.20
C MET A 117 -7.34 -13.63 12.28
N LYS A 118 -8.05 -14.08 13.31
CA LYS A 118 -8.37 -15.51 13.53
C LYS A 118 -9.79 -15.87 13.12
N SER A 119 -10.70 -14.91 13.08
CA SER A 119 -12.08 -15.15 12.69
C SER A 119 -12.28 -14.81 11.21
N GLY A 120 -12.46 -15.83 10.38
CA GLY A 120 -12.75 -15.62 8.96
C GLY A 120 -14.10 -14.93 8.71
N THR A 121 -15.06 -15.06 9.63
CA THR A 121 -16.33 -14.32 9.51
C THR A 121 -16.15 -12.83 9.76
N LEU A 122 -15.30 -12.45 10.71
CA LEU A 122 -14.94 -11.03 10.93
C LEU A 122 -14.07 -10.50 9.79
N LEU A 123 -13.11 -11.29 9.29
CA LEU A 123 -12.30 -10.91 8.13
C LEU A 123 -13.17 -10.69 6.90
N ARG A 124 -14.16 -11.56 6.64
CA ARG A 124 -15.16 -11.37 5.57
C ARG A 124 -15.95 -10.06 5.75
N GLN A 125 -16.37 -9.71 6.96
CA GLN A 125 -17.04 -8.42 7.20
C GLN A 125 -16.13 -7.23 6.85
N VAL A 126 -14.85 -7.26 7.24
CA VAL A 126 -13.87 -6.23 6.87
C VAL A 126 -13.72 -6.14 5.34
N ILE A 127 -13.56 -7.27 4.67
CA ILE A 127 -13.44 -7.34 3.21
C ILE A 127 -14.66 -6.71 2.54
N ASN A 128 -15.87 -7.05 3.01
CA ASN A 128 -17.11 -6.52 2.45
C ASN A 128 -17.23 -5.01 2.68
N CYS A 129 -16.80 -4.49 3.83
CA CYS A 129 -16.71 -3.04 4.06
C CYS A 129 -15.77 -2.37 3.05
N ILE A 130 -14.57 -2.92 2.85
CA ILE A 130 -13.60 -2.36 1.88
C ILE A 130 -14.15 -2.45 0.46
N GLN A 131 -14.72 -3.59 0.05
CA GLN A 131 -15.26 -3.79 -1.29
C GLN A 131 -16.46 -2.88 -1.59
N GLY A 132 -17.34 -2.66 -0.61
CA GLY A 132 -18.57 -1.91 -0.79
C GLY A 132 -18.38 -0.39 -0.76
N ASP A 133 -17.43 0.11 0.04
CA ASP A 133 -17.24 1.55 0.27
C ASP A 133 -15.99 2.13 -0.41
N VAL A 134 -15.18 1.33 -1.14
CA VAL A 134 -13.95 1.79 -1.79
C VAL A 134 -13.89 1.37 -3.27
N ASP A 135 -14.10 2.33 -4.18
CA ASP A 135 -13.91 2.17 -5.63
C ASP A 135 -12.77 3.06 -6.14
N PHE A 136 -11.61 2.51 -6.50
CA PHE A 136 -10.45 3.34 -6.86
C PHE A 136 -10.49 3.90 -8.29
N ASN A 137 -11.51 3.55 -9.08
CA ASN A 137 -11.62 4.00 -10.46
C ASN A 137 -12.27 5.38 -10.61
N SER A 138 -12.84 5.94 -9.54
CA SER A 138 -13.42 7.28 -9.55
C SER A 138 -12.41 8.33 -9.04
N SER A 139 -12.41 9.51 -9.66
CA SER A 139 -11.57 10.64 -9.22
C SER A 139 -11.97 11.18 -7.84
N ALA A 140 -13.24 11.05 -7.47
CA ALA A 140 -13.74 11.38 -6.13
C ALA A 140 -13.16 10.44 -5.06
N ASP A 141 -12.91 9.18 -5.42
CA ASP A 141 -12.44 8.15 -4.48
C ASP A 141 -10.92 8.13 -4.28
N ARG A 142 -10.14 8.80 -5.15
CA ARG A 142 -8.71 9.04 -4.86
C ARG A 142 -8.52 9.97 -3.67
N HIS A 143 -9.36 11.00 -3.54
CA HIS A 143 -9.38 11.86 -2.35
C HIS A 143 -9.84 11.09 -1.11
N LEU A 144 -10.87 10.25 -1.28
CA LEU A 144 -11.38 9.34 -0.25
C LEU A 144 -10.24 8.48 0.34
N PHE A 145 -9.38 7.90 -0.50
CA PHE A 145 -8.26 7.12 0.03
C PHE A 145 -7.21 7.95 0.75
N ASN A 146 -6.85 9.12 0.23
CA ASN A 146 -5.88 9.97 0.93
C ASN A 146 -6.35 10.28 2.36
N ASP A 147 -7.66 10.50 2.55
CA ASP A 147 -8.24 10.67 3.87
C ASP A 147 -8.19 9.37 4.71
N ILE A 148 -8.40 8.19 4.11
CA ILE A 148 -8.20 6.89 4.80
C ILE A 148 -6.77 6.79 5.31
N TYR A 149 -5.83 7.07 4.43
CA TYR A 149 -4.41 6.92 4.69
C TYR A 149 -3.92 7.87 5.77
N GLU A 150 -4.27 9.15 5.68
CA GLU A 150 -3.92 10.14 6.71
C GLU A 150 -4.57 9.79 8.05
N LYS A 151 -5.79 9.26 8.06
CA LYS A 151 -6.42 8.76 9.29
C LYS A 151 -5.67 7.55 9.86
N ILE A 152 -5.25 6.60 9.03
CA ILE A 152 -4.41 5.47 9.44
C ILE A 152 -3.09 5.98 10.05
N LEU A 153 -2.44 6.96 9.42
CA LEU A 153 -1.19 7.54 9.93
C LEU A 153 -1.39 8.26 11.27
N ALA A 154 -2.46 9.05 11.41
CA ALA A 154 -2.80 9.72 12.66
C ALA A 154 -3.12 8.71 13.77
N ASP A 155 -3.82 7.61 13.45
CA ASP A 155 -4.09 6.54 14.41
C ASP A 155 -2.80 5.81 14.81
N LEU A 156 -1.87 5.57 13.88
CA LEU A 156 -0.53 5.03 14.21
C LEU A 156 0.27 5.97 15.12
N GLN A 157 0.27 7.28 14.83
CA GLN A 157 0.94 8.29 15.64
C GLN A 157 0.36 8.34 17.06
N SER A 158 -0.96 8.29 17.19
CA SER A 158 -1.66 8.40 18.48
C SER A 158 -1.63 7.11 19.30
N ALA A 159 -1.54 5.95 18.66
CA ALA A 159 -1.32 4.65 19.31
C ALA A 159 0.10 4.52 19.90
N GLY A 160 0.95 5.54 19.76
CA GLY A 160 2.36 5.54 20.13
C GLY A 160 2.63 5.31 21.62
N ASN A 161 2.99 4.07 21.95
CA ASN A 161 3.85 3.71 23.09
C ASN A 161 5.17 3.05 22.61
N ALA A 162 5.61 3.29 21.36
CA ALA A 162 6.72 2.58 20.71
C ALA A 162 7.79 3.45 20.01
N GLY A 163 7.84 4.76 20.28
CA GLY A 163 8.96 5.61 19.83
C GLY A 163 9.10 5.78 18.31
N GLU A 164 8.04 5.57 17.54
CA GLU A 164 8.02 5.82 16.09
C GLU A 164 7.65 7.28 15.82
N TYR A 165 8.51 8.00 15.12
CA TYR A 165 8.31 9.41 14.78
C TYR A 165 7.89 9.53 13.32
N TYR A 166 6.76 10.17 13.08
CA TYR A 166 6.29 10.51 11.75
C TYR A 166 6.45 12.01 11.53
N THR A 167 7.04 12.39 10.39
CA THR A 167 7.18 13.80 10.02
C THR A 167 5.81 14.37 9.64
N PRO A 168 5.34 15.45 10.28
CA PRO A 168 4.06 16.08 9.92
C PRO A 168 4.05 16.52 8.45
N ARG A 169 2.90 16.39 7.78
CA ARG A 169 2.74 16.75 6.36
C ARG A 169 3.11 18.20 6.04
N ALA A 170 2.82 19.12 6.96
CA ALA A 170 3.22 20.52 6.81
C ALA A 170 4.74 20.70 6.72
N VAL A 171 5.51 19.87 7.45
CA VAL A 171 6.98 19.92 7.43
C VAL A 171 7.52 19.29 6.14
N THR A 172 7.00 18.14 5.71
CA THR A 172 7.44 17.52 4.45
C THR A 172 7.15 18.43 3.26
N GLN A 173 5.97 19.06 3.22
CA GLN A 173 5.60 20.00 2.17
C GLN A 173 6.51 21.24 2.16
N PHE A 174 6.72 21.86 3.32
CA PHE A 174 7.59 23.03 3.45
C PHE A 174 9.01 22.77 2.94
N MET A 175 9.58 21.62 3.30
CA MET A 175 10.92 21.24 2.83
C MET A 175 10.96 21.03 1.32
N VAL A 176 9.94 20.37 0.73
CA VAL A 176 9.85 20.17 -0.72
C VAL A 176 9.67 21.50 -1.45
N ASP A 177 8.86 22.42 -0.93
CA ASP A 177 8.66 23.75 -1.51
C ASP A 177 9.95 24.57 -1.54
N ILE A 178 10.77 24.47 -0.49
CA ILE A 178 12.09 25.13 -0.44
C ILE A 178 13.08 24.49 -1.40
N LEU A 179 13.14 23.16 -1.42
CA LEU A 179 14.07 22.43 -2.31
C LEU A 179 13.68 22.58 -3.78
N ASN A 180 12.38 22.73 -4.06
CA ASN A 180 11.81 22.92 -5.40
C ASN A 180 12.38 21.93 -6.43
N PRO A 181 12.23 20.61 -6.20
CA PRO A 181 12.80 19.60 -7.09
C PRO A 181 12.24 19.72 -8.51
N GLN A 182 13.07 19.45 -9.51
CA GLN A 182 12.73 19.54 -10.92
C GLN A 182 12.66 18.16 -11.57
N LEU A 183 11.81 18.03 -12.60
CA LEU A 183 11.69 16.77 -13.33
C LEU A 183 13.03 16.39 -13.97
N GLY A 184 13.49 15.16 -13.72
CA GLY A 184 14.77 14.64 -14.19
C GLY A 184 15.86 14.62 -13.11
N GLU A 185 15.65 15.30 -11.99
CA GLU A 185 16.51 15.18 -10.80
C GLU A 185 16.19 13.89 -10.04
N SER A 186 17.21 13.25 -9.48
CA SER A 186 17.05 12.07 -8.63
C SER A 186 16.84 12.46 -7.17
N VAL A 187 15.83 11.87 -6.54
CA VAL A 187 15.46 12.12 -5.15
C VAL A 187 15.60 10.81 -4.37
N LEU A 188 16.27 10.89 -3.21
CA LEU A 188 16.46 9.76 -2.30
C LEU A 188 16.00 10.16 -0.90
N ASP A 189 15.10 9.37 -0.33
CA ASP A 189 14.82 9.37 1.11
C ASP A 189 15.36 8.07 1.74
N PRO A 190 16.52 8.13 2.43
CA PRO A 190 17.17 6.94 2.98
C PRO A 190 16.51 6.37 4.24
N ALA A 191 15.44 7.00 4.75
CA ALA A 191 14.68 6.54 5.91
C ALA A 191 13.21 6.96 5.71
N CYS A 192 12.62 6.47 4.62
CA CYS A 192 11.43 7.09 4.06
C CYS A 192 10.16 6.91 4.88
N GLY A 193 10.16 6.04 5.89
CA GLY A 193 9.00 5.79 6.74
C GLY A 193 7.82 5.40 5.88
N THR A 194 6.76 6.20 5.94
CA THR A 194 5.52 6.02 5.15
C THR A 194 5.53 6.78 3.81
N GLY A 195 6.71 7.20 3.36
CA GLY A 195 6.93 7.86 2.08
C GLY A 195 6.60 9.36 2.07
N GLY A 196 6.62 10.03 3.24
CA GLY A 196 6.10 11.38 3.40
C GLY A 196 6.73 12.43 2.48
N PHE A 197 8.06 12.50 2.46
CA PHE A 197 8.81 13.38 1.57
C PHE A 197 8.66 12.98 0.10
N LEU A 198 8.65 11.68 -0.18
CA LEU A 198 8.55 11.15 -1.54
C LEU A 198 7.20 11.52 -2.18
N THR A 199 6.09 11.39 -1.45
CA THR A 199 4.76 11.75 -1.99
C THR A 199 4.60 13.25 -2.18
N CYS A 200 5.09 14.08 -1.24
CA CYS A 200 5.12 15.54 -1.44
C CYS A 200 5.94 15.93 -2.67
N THR A 201 7.09 15.27 -2.89
CA THR A 201 7.93 15.49 -4.07
C THR A 201 7.21 15.08 -5.36
N ILE A 202 6.53 13.93 -5.35
CA ILE A 202 5.73 13.47 -6.48
C ILE A 202 4.65 14.49 -6.82
N ASP A 203 3.92 14.99 -5.83
CA ASP A 203 2.86 15.99 -6.04
C ASP A 203 3.39 17.32 -6.55
N HIS A 204 4.53 17.78 -6.03
CA HIS A 204 5.23 18.96 -6.53
C HIS A 204 5.59 18.81 -8.02
N LEU A 205 6.13 17.65 -8.40
CA LEU A 205 6.55 17.37 -9.78
C LEU A 205 5.38 17.09 -10.73
N LYS A 206 4.23 16.62 -10.24
CA LYS A 206 3.04 16.34 -11.07
C LYS A 206 2.61 17.54 -11.91
N ALA A 207 2.72 18.76 -11.38
CA ALA A 207 2.37 19.99 -12.11
C ALA A 207 3.23 20.20 -13.37
N GLN A 208 4.41 19.58 -13.44
CA GLN A 208 5.36 19.68 -14.55
C GLN A 208 5.12 18.59 -15.63
N ILE A 209 4.29 17.58 -15.34
CA ILE A 209 4.08 16.41 -16.22
C ILE A 209 2.99 16.69 -17.25
N LYS A 210 3.34 16.55 -18.53
CA LYS A 210 2.44 16.70 -19.68
C LYS A 210 2.41 15.47 -20.59
N THR A 211 3.42 14.62 -20.53
CA THR A 211 3.54 13.43 -21.40
C THR A 211 3.76 12.14 -20.60
N ALA A 212 3.50 11.01 -21.24
CA ALA A 212 3.78 9.69 -20.64
C ALA A 212 5.28 9.48 -20.38
N GLU A 213 6.14 10.02 -21.24
CA GLU A 213 7.60 9.96 -21.05
C GLU A 213 8.05 10.71 -19.79
N GLN A 214 7.50 11.91 -19.55
CA GLN A 214 7.76 12.67 -18.33
C GLN A 214 7.27 11.94 -17.07
N ARG A 215 6.15 11.21 -17.16
CA ARG A 215 5.71 10.33 -16.07
C ARG A 215 6.71 9.22 -15.79
N ASN A 216 7.28 8.60 -16.83
CA ASN A 216 8.32 7.57 -16.66
C ASN A 216 9.58 8.14 -16.01
N ILE A 217 9.99 9.35 -16.38
CA ILE A 217 11.12 10.05 -15.75
C ILE A 217 10.84 10.28 -14.25
N LEU A 218 9.66 10.77 -13.88
CA LEU A 218 9.27 10.93 -12.47
C LEU A 218 9.41 9.59 -11.72
N GLN A 219 8.80 8.52 -12.24
CA GLN A 219 8.82 7.21 -11.60
C GLN A 219 10.23 6.67 -11.37
N ALA A 220 11.13 6.86 -12.34
CA ALA A 220 12.52 6.45 -12.25
C ALA A 220 13.36 7.29 -11.27
N SER A 221 12.90 8.50 -10.94
CA SER A 221 13.66 9.48 -10.15
C SER A 221 13.47 9.34 -8.64
N ILE A 222 12.39 8.68 -8.20
CA ILE A 222 12.03 8.53 -6.79
C ILE A 222 12.67 7.28 -6.21
N HIS A 223 13.47 7.45 -5.14
CA HIS A 223 14.15 6.38 -4.44
C HIS A 223 13.90 6.48 -2.93
N GLY A 224 13.77 5.32 -2.28
CA GLY A 224 13.55 5.27 -0.85
C GLY A 224 14.09 3.99 -0.21
N VAL A 225 14.43 4.08 1.06
CA VAL A 225 14.77 2.91 1.88
C VAL A 225 14.04 3.02 3.21
N GLU A 226 13.39 1.95 3.61
CA GLU A 226 12.74 1.83 4.92
C GLU A 226 13.06 0.45 5.51
N LYS A 227 13.33 0.41 6.82
CA LYS A 227 13.77 -0.81 7.51
C LYS A 227 12.62 -1.59 8.14
N LYS A 228 11.54 -0.91 8.53
CA LYS A 228 10.40 -1.53 9.22
C LYS A 228 9.35 -1.97 8.20
N PRO A 229 8.81 -3.19 8.32
CA PRO A 229 7.83 -3.72 7.37
C PRO A 229 6.57 -2.87 7.20
N LEU A 230 5.95 -2.44 8.31
CA LEU A 230 4.69 -1.71 8.26
C LEU A 230 4.83 -0.31 7.61
N PRO A 231 5.80 0.54 8.03
CA PRO A 231 6.09 1.78 7.32
C PRO A 231 6.42 1.59 5.85
N HIS A 232 7.23 0.58 5.50
CA HIS A 232 7.56 0.27 4.10
C HIS A 232 6.31 -0.08 3.28
N MET A 233 5.45 -0.98 3.78
CA MET A 233 4.17 -1.34 3.17
C MET A 233 3.27 -0.10 2.94
N LEU A 234 3.20 0.77 3.93
CA LEU A 234 2.48 2.04 3.86
C LEU A 234 3.08 2.97 2.81
N ALA A 235 4.41 3.08 2.71
CA ALA A 235 5.08 3.87 1.69
C ALA A 235 4.78 3.36 0.28
N MET A 236 4.95 2.05 0.05
CA MET A 236 4.67 1.41 -1.24
C MET A 236 3.25 1.70 -1.72
N THR A 237 2.28 1.48 -0.83
CA THR A 237 0.86 1.75 -1.10
C THR A 237 0.65 3.22 -1.44
N ASN A 238 1.18 4.12 -0.61
CA ASN A 238 1.04 5.56 -0.77
C ASN A 238 1.61 6.08 -2.10
N LEU A 239 2.80 5.61 -2.50
CA LEU A 239 3.40 5.96 -3.80
C LEU A 239 2.55 5.49 -4.99
N MET A 240 1.98 4.28 -4.93
CA MET A 240 1.09 3.78 -5.99
C MET A 240 -0.12 4.68 -6.22
N LEU A 241 -0.68 5.22 -5.14
CA LEU A 241 -1.82 6.12 -5.20
C LEU A 241 -1.44 7.51 -5.70
N HIS A 242 -0.20 7.93 -5.43
CA HIS A 242 0.36 9.15 -5.97
C HIS A 242 0.83 8.99 -7.43
N GLY A 243 0.51 7.87 -8.09
CA GLY A 243 0.72 7.68 -9.53
C GLY A 243 2.06 7.05 -9.90
N ILE A 244 2.73 6.41 -8.94
CA ILE A 244 3.89 5.55 -9.20
C ILE A 244 3.40 4.12 -9.36
N ASP A 245 3.13 3.68 -10.59
CA ASP A 245 2.52 2.38 -10.86
C ASP A 245 3.35 1.22 -10.32
N VAL A 246 4.68 1.34 -10.37
CA VAL A 246 5.62 0.35 -9.86
C VAL A 246 6.70 1.02 -9.00
N PRO A 247 6.53 1.13 -7.67
CA PRO A 247 7.53 1.71 -6.76
C PRO A 247 8.71 0.76 -6.50
N SER A 248 9.33 0.21 -7.54
CA SER A 248 10.44 -0.76 -7.44
C SER A 248 11.71 -0.19 -6.80
N ASN A 249 11.85 1.14 -6.76
CA ASN A 249 12.98 1.84 -6.17
C ASN A 249 12.84 2.10 -4.66
N ILE A 250 11.75 1.65 -4.03
CA ILE A 250 11.53 1.74 -2.58
C ILE A 250 11.88 0.40 -1.94
N ARG A 251 13.00 0.36 -1.24
CA ARG A 251 13.59 -0.89 -0.73
C ARG A 251 13.24 -1.10 0.73
N HIS A 252 12.85 -2.32 1.06
CA HIS A 252 12.80 -2.77 2.44
C HIS A 252 14.22 -3.25 2.82
N ASP A 253 15.02 -2.35 3.41
CA ASP A 253 16.43 -2.63 3.72
C ASP A 253 16.92 -1.75 4.87
N ASN A 254 18.06 -2.13 5.46
CA ASN A 254 18.81 -1.26 6.33
C ASN A 254 19.78 -0.43 5.48
N THR A 255 19.52 0.87 5.36
CA THR A 255 20.34 1.84 4.63
C THR A 255 21.82 1.81 5.02
N LEU A 256 22.11 1.54 6.29
CA LEU A 256 23.48 1.51 6.81
C LEU A 256 24.13 0.12 6.77
N SER A 257 23.49 -0.87 6.13
CA SER A 257 24.01 -2.26 6.06
C SER A 257 25.25 -2.41 5.18
N ARG A 258 25.48 -1.45 4.27
CA ARG A 258 26.62 -1.46 3.35
C ARG A 258 27.44 -0.19 3.52
N PRO A 259 28.78 -0.27 3.57
CA PRO A 259 29.61 0.91 3.55
C PRO A 259 29.38 1.67 2.24
N LEU A 260 29.25 3.00 2.34
CA LEU A 260 29.31 3.89 1.18
C LEU A 260 30.66 3.66 0.49
N LYS A 261 30.63 3.11 -0.72
CA LYS A 261 31.80 2.97 -1.59
C LYS A 261 31.97 4.21 -2.44
#